data_AF-A0A380QSN6-F1
#
_entry.id   AF-A0A380QSN6-F1
#
_cell.length_a   1.000
_cell.length_b   1.000
_cell.length_c   1.000
_cell.angle_alpha   90.00
_cell.angle_beta   90.00
_cell.angle_gamma   90.00
#
_symmetry.space_group_name_H-M   'P 1'
#
loop_
_entity.id
_entity.type
_entity.pdbx_description
1 polymer ?
#
loop_
_entity_poly.entity_id
_entity_poly.type
_entity_poly.pdbx_seq_one_letter_code
_entity_poly.pdbx_strand_id
1 'polypeptide(L)'
;MITQQQLDDLEADINDVLQEDSAKLKFSLHFAADRLNDPRNVPPITLEELRVIFDVFIKSHLQTILKENDGFSFTIQCEKSFISIPCIIEHDFDIGKKWVIQQVLTIMRNPKFTAYHKDMIFKV
;
A
#
# COMPACT_ATOMS: atom_id res chain seq x y z
N MET A 1 -14.03 -7.71 -10.73
CA MET A 1 -12.65 -8.21 -10.53
C MET A 1 -11.72 -7.14 -11.07
N ILE A 2 -10.65 -6.82 -10.35
CA ILE A 2 -9.67 -5.83 -10.77
C ILE A 2 -8.65 -6.51 -11.68
N THR A 3 -8.35 -5.94 -12.85
CA THR A 3 -7.37 -6.50 -13.80
C THR A 3 -5.95 -6.04 -13.50
N GLN A 4 -4.95 -6.71 -14.07
CA GLN A 4 -3.55 -6.28 -13.94
C GLN A 4 -3.35 -4.87 -14.52
N GLN A 5 -3.91 -4.58 -15.70
CA GLN A 5 -3.81 -3.23 -16.29
C GLN A 5 -4.37 -2.15 -15.35
N GLN A 6 -5.52 -2.40 -14.70
CA GLN A 6 -6.09 -1.44 -13.75
C GLN A 6 -5.19 -1.22 -12.52
N LEU A 7 -4.42 -2.23 -12.11
CA LEU A 7 -3.43 -2.08 -11.03
C LEU A 7 -2.19 -1.35 -11.50
N ASP A 8 -1.71 -1.63 -12.71
CA ASP A 8 -0.56 -0.94 -13.30
C ASP A 8 -0.87 0.55 -13.47
N ASP A 9 -2.08 0.88 -13.94
CA ASP A 9 -2.57 2.26 -14.05
C ASP A 9 -2.67 2.93 -12.67
N LEU A 10 -3.16 2.21 -11.65
CA LEU A 10 -3.24 2.72 -10.28
C LEU A 10 -1.84 2.97 -9.68
N GLU A 11 -0.89 2.06 -9.90
CA GLU A 11 0.49 2.21 -9.45
C GLU A 11 1.16 3.41 -10.12
N ALA A 12 0.94 3.60 -11.42
CA ALA A 12 1.44 4.76 -12.16
C ALA A 12 0.83 6.07 -11.61
N ASP A 13 -0.49 6.14 -11.46
CA ASP A 13 -1.18 7.32 -10.92
C ASP A 13 -0.64 7.71 -9.53
N ILE A 14 -0.40 6.72 -8.66
CA ILE A 14 0.16 6.95 -7.32
C ILE A 14 1.61 7.41 -7.40
N ASN A 15 2.43 6.77 -8.25
CA ASN A 15 3.84 7.10 -8.38
C ASN A 15 4.08 8.47 -9.02
N ASP A 16 3.16 8.92 -9.88
CA ASP A 16 3.19 10.27 -10.43
C ASP A 16 3.06 11.34 -9.33
N VAL A 17 2.33 11.04 -8.25
CA VAL A 17 2.24 11.92 -7.06
C VAL A 17 3.49 11.78 -6.19
N LEU A 18 3.97 10.56 -5.93
CA LEU A 18 5.06 10.30 -4.99
C LEU A 18 6.45 10.72 -5.50
N GLN A 19 6.63 10.89 -6.82
CA GLN A 19 7.93 11.21 -7.41
C GLN A 19 8.52 12.53 -6.90
N GLU A 20 7.69 13.52 -6.55
CA GLU A 20 8.13 14.82 -6.02
C GLU A 20 8.92 14.66 -4.72
N ASP A 21 8.53 13.69 -3.90
CA ASP A 21 9.17 13.33 -2.62
C ASP A 21 10.26 12.26 -2.77
N SER A 22 10.58 11.82 -4.00
CA SER A 22 11.39 10.62 -4.26
C SER A 22 10.90 9.38 -3.51
N ALA A 23 9.60 9.21 -3.48
CA ALA A 23 8.98 7.98 -3.06
C ALA A 23 8.36 7.26 -4.27
N LYS A 24 8.16 5.97 -4.12
CA LYS A 24 7.33 5.16 -5.01
C LYS A 24 6.66 4.04 -4.24
N LEU A 25 5.55 3.56 -4.75
CA LEU A 25 4.82 2.39 -4.30
C LEU A 25 4.98 1.28 -5.33
N LYS A 26 5.07 0.04 -4.86
CA LYS A 26 5.15 -1.13 -5.72
C LYS A 26 4.25 -2.24 -5.22
N PHE A 27 3.35 -2.73 -6.07
CA PHE A 27 2.55 -3.90 -5.76
C PHE A 27 3.39 -5.18 -5.92
N SER A 28 3.38 -6.03 -4.89
CA SER A 28 3.99 -7.36 -5.03
C SER A 28 3.11 -8.26 -5.89
N LEU A 29 3.71 -9.32 -6.44
CA LEU A 29 2.97 -10.39 -7.11
C LEU A 29 1.91 -11.00 -6.17
N HIS A 30 2.26 -11.17 -4.89
CA HIS A 30 1.33 -11.73 -3.90
C HIS A 30 0.12 -10.82 -3.64
N PHE A 31 0.31 -9.50 -3.63
CA PHE A 31 -0.80 -8.56 -3.59
C PHE A 31 -1.67 -8.68 -4.85
N ALA A 32 -1.06 -8.52 -6.02
CA ALA A 32 -1.76 -8.32 -7.29
C ALA A 32 -2.46 -9.59 -7.79
N ALA A 33 -1.74 -10.71 -7.82
CA ALA A 33 -2.23 -11.96 -8.41
C ALA A 33 -2.97 -12.85 -7.39
N ASP A 34 -2.45 -12.96 -6.15
CA ASP A 34 -2.97 -13.95 -5.21
C ASP A 34 -4.09 -13.41 -4.32
N ARG A 35 -3.98 -12.15 -3.87
CA ARG A 35 -4.75 -11.67 -2.69
C ARG A 35 -5.82 -10.65 -2.99
N LEU A 36 -5.62 -9.80 -3.99
CA LEU A 36 -6.57 -8.73 -4.28
C LEU A 36 -7.97 -9.25 -4.66
N ASN A 37 -8.00 -10.20 -5.60
CA ASN A 37 -9.25 -10.79 -6.10
C ASN A 37 -9.63 -12.10 -5.38
N ASP A 38 -9.01 -12.37 -4.22
CA ASP A 38 -9.26 -13.58 -3.45
C ASP A 38 -10.74 -13.67 -3.00
N PRO A 39 -11.42 -14.82 -3.15
CA PRO A 39 -12.82 -15.00 -2.75
C PRO A 39 -13.10 -14.74 -1.26
N ARG A 40 -12.09 -14.74 -0.40
CA ARG A 40 -12.20 -14.39 1.03
C ARG A 40 -12.51 -12.92 1.26
N ASN A 41 -12.22 -12.06 0.28
CA ASN A 41 -12.59 -10.66 0.34
C ASN A 41 -14.09 -10.52 0.11
N VAL A 42 -14.86 -10.42 1.20
CA VAL A 42 -16.32 -10.32 1.17
C VAL A 42 -16.77 -9.04 1.89
N PRO A 43 -17.34 -8.06 1.16
CA PRO A 43 -17.51 -8.02 -0.30
C PRO A 43 -16.17 -7.93 -1.06
N PRO A 44 -16.13 -8.21 -2.38
CA PRO A 44 -14.92 -8.05 -3.18
C PRO A 44 -14.32 -6.65 -3.02
N ILE A 45 -12.99 -6.56 -3.06
CA ILE A 45 -12.29 -5.26 -3.02
C ILE A 45 -12.47 -4.58 -4.38
N THR A 46 -12.80 -3.30 -4.36
CA THR A 46 -13.02 -2.50 -5.55
C THR A 46 -11.81 -1.60 -5.83
N LEU A 47 -11.61 -1.24 -7.10
CA LEU A 47 -10.54 -0.32 -7.48
C LEU A 47 -10.70 1.05 -6.81
N GLU A 48 -11.95 1.50 -6.63
CA GLU A 48 -12.26 2.76 -5.96
C GLU A 48 -11.86 2.74 -4.48
N GLU A 49 -12.09 1.64 -3.77
CA GLU A 49 -11.61 1.49 -2.39
C GLU A 49 -10.08 1.61 -2.32
N LEU A 50 -9.35 1.00 -3.26
CA LEU A 50 -7.89 1.15 -3.30
C LEU A 50 -7.47 2.61 -3.53
N ARG A 51 -8.10 3.28 -4.51
CA ARG A 51 -7.82 4.69 -4.81
C ARG A 51 -8.01 5.57 -3.58
N VAL A 52 -9.14 5.45 -2.90
CA VAL A 52 -9.45 6.22 -1.68
C VAL A 52 -8.46 5.90 -0.56
N ILE A 53 -8.15 4.62 -0.34
CA ILE A 53 -7.22 4.19 0.73
C ILE A 53 -5.84 4.80 0.52
N PHE A 54 -5.28 4.68 -0.68
CA PHE A 54 -3.94 5.22 -0.97
C PHE A 54 -3.93 6.75 -0.96
N ASP A 55 -4.95 7.41 -1.51
CA ASP A 55 -5.06 8.87 -1.48
C ASP A 55 -5.09 9.42 -0.04
N VAL A 56 -5.93 8.85 0.83
CA VAL A 56 -6.02 9.27 2.24
C VAL A 56 -4.73 8.97 3.00
N PHE A 57 -4.12 7.80 2.74
CA PHE A 57 -2.86 7.43 3.35
C PHE A 57 -1.74 8.39 2.98
N ILE A 58 -1.57 8.69 1.69
CA ILE A 58 -0.53 9.58 1.18
C ILE A 58 -0.70 10.97 1.78
N LYS A 59 -1.93 11.52 1.74
CA LYS A 59 -2.24 12.84 2.30
C LYS A 59 -1.96 12.94 3.80
N SER A 60 -2.20 11.88 4.55
CA SER A 60 -2.16 11.91 6.02
C SER A 60 -0.82 11.47 6.60
N HIS A 61 -0.11 10.54 5.94
CA HIS A 61 0.96 9.76 6.56
C HIS A 61 2.26 9.71 5.76
N LEU A 62 2.30 10.21 4.52
CA LEU A 62 3.51 10.14 3.68
C LEU A 62 4.75 10.71 4.39
N GLN A 63 4.62 11.89 5.01
CA GLN A 63 5.75 12.55 5.69
C GLN A 63 6.29 11.78 6.89
N THR A 64 5.49 10.89 7.48
CA THR A 64 5.96 9.95 8.51
C THR A 64 6.77 8.85 7.86
N ILE A 65 6.23 8.22 6.82
CA ILE A 65 6.87 7.12 6.09
C ILE A 65 8.23 7.50 5.51
N LEU A 66 8.36 8.71 4.95
CA LEU A 66 9.62 9.18 4.35
C LEU A 66 10.80 9.23 5.33
N LYS A 67 10.54 9.23 6.64
CA LYS A 67 11.57 9.31 7.69
C LYS A 67 11.98 7.95 8.23
N GLU A 68 11.27 6.90 7.86
CA GLU A 68 11.52 5.56 8.37
C GLU A 68 12.71 4.89 7.67
N ASN A 69 13.23 3.85 8.29
CA ASN A 69 14.40 3.11 7.80
C ASN A 69 13.99 1.87 7.00
N ASP A 70 14.97 1.29 6.30
CA ASP A 70 14.79 -0.02 5.66
C ASP A 70 14.27 -1.06 6.63
N GLY A 71 13.34 -1.87 6.14
CA GLY A 71 12.70 -2.92 6.91
C GLY A 71 11.62 -2.43 7.88
N PHE A 72 11.32 -1.13 7.92
CA PHE A 72 10.17 -0.64 8.67
C PHE A 72 8.89 -1.21 8.07
N SER A 73 8.17 -2.01 8.87
CA SER A 73 6.91 -2.63 8.48
C SER A 73 5.73 -1.86 9.06
N PHE A 74 4.70 -1.71 8.24
CA PHE A 74 3.48 -1.02 8.62
C PHE A 74 2.27 -1.61 7.91
N THR A 75 1.08 -1.33 8.43
CA THR A 75 -0.19 -1.69 7.80
C THR A 75 -1.03 -0.44 7.59
N ILE A 76 -1.47 -0.23 6.35
CA ILE A 76 -2.54 0.73 6.05
C ILE A 76 -3.86 0.04 6.36
N GLN A 77 -4.63 0.56 7.30
CA GLN A 77 -5.89 -0.03 7.72
C GLN A 77 -7.05 0.94 7.48
N CYS A 78 -7.93 0.58 6.56
CA CYS A 78 -9.16 1.32 6.35
C CYS A 78 -10.25 0.82 7.29
N GLU A 79 -10.62 1.64 8.28
CA GLU A 79 -11.61 1.23 9.30
C GLU A 79 -13.02 1.10 8.71
N LYS A 80 -13.33 1.88 7.67
CA LYS A 80 -14.64 1.88 7.02
C LYS A 80 -14.90 0.62 6.18
N SER A 81 -13.91 0.20 5.39
CA SER A 81 -14.04 -0.94 4.48
C SER A 81 -13.51 -2.24 5.09
N PHE A 82 -12.83 -2.18 6.23
CA PHE A 82 -12.12 -3.27 6.89
C PHE A 82 -11.00 -3.88 6.03
N ILE A 83 -10.45 -3.10 5.10
CA ILE A 83 -9.32 -3.50 4.26
C ILE A 83 -8.03 -3.18 4.99
N SER A 84 -7.14 -4.17 5.09
CA SER A 84 -5.79 -4.01 5.65
C SER A 84 -4.75 -4.36 4.59
N ILE A 85 -3.76 -3.48 4.44
CA ILE A 85 -2.69 -3.55 3.43
C ILE A 85 -1.34 -3.47 4.15
N PRO A 86 -0.74 -4.62 4.49
CA PRO A 86 0.62 -4.68 5.01
C PRO A 86 1.65 -4.27 3.95
N CYS A 87 2.61 -3.47 4.39
CA CYS A 87 3.68 -2.88 3.60
C CYS A 87 5.01 -2.94 4.34
N ILE A 88 6.10 -2.80 3.61
CA ILE A 88 7.45 -2.63 4.16
C ILE A 88 8.19 -1.53 3.38
N ILE A 89 9.05 -0.80 4.08
CA ILE A 89 9.93 0.18 3.47
C ILE A 89 11.23 -0.47 3.02
N GLU A 90 11.56 -0.20 1.76
CA GLU A 90 12.87 -0.42 1.17
C GLU A 90 13.41 0.91 0.64
N HIS A 91 14.73 1.04 0.57
CA HIS A 91 15.40 2.19 0.01
C HIS A 91 16.23 1.74 -1.18
N ASP A 92 16.17 2.57 -2.21
CA ASP A 92 16.94 2.40 -3.42
C ASP A 92 17.77 3.65 -3.68
N PHE A 93 18.89 3.50 -4.36
CA PHE A 93 19.77 4.60 -4.71
C PHE A 93 19.81 4.72 -6.23
N ASP A 94 18.98 5.62 -6.75
CA ASP A 94 18.90 5.88 -8.19
C ASP A 94 19.47 7.28 -8.49
N ILE A 95 20.43 7.33 -9.42
CA ILE A 95 21.13 8.55 -9.85
C ILE A 95 21.58 9.42 -8.65
N GLY A 96 22.13 8.77 -7.60
CA GLY A 96 22.64 9.46 -6.41
C GLY A 96 21.59 10.08 -5.48
N LYS A 97 20.29 9.83 -5.72
CA LYS A 97 19.18 10.21 -4.83
C LYS A 97 18.64 8.96 -4.14
N LYS A 98 18.40 9.06 -2.83
CA LYS A 98 17.73 8.01 -2.05
C LYS A 98 16.24 8.04 -2.39
N TRP A 99 15.70 6.90 -2.80
CA TRP A 99 14.28 6.70 -3.04
C TRP A 99 13.68 5.85 -1.93
N VAL A 100 12.50 6.24 -1.46
CA VAL A 100 11.71 5.47 -0.47
C VAL A 100 10.70 4.62 -1.23
N ILE A 101 10.89 3.29 -1.20
CA ILE A 101 10.00 2.32 -1.85
C ILE A 101 9.06 1.74 -0.81
N GLN A 102 7.77 1.96 -1.01
CA GLN A 102 6.70 1.35 -0.23
C GLN A 102 6.29 0.04 -0.91
N GLN A 103 6.89 -1.07 -0.49
CA GLN A 103 6.58 -2.37 -1.06
C GLN A 103 5.29 -2.91 -0.44
N VAL A 104 4.23 -2.97 -1.24
CA VAL A 104 2.92 -3.47 -0.83
C VAL A 104 2.92 -4.99 -0.89
N LEU A 105 2.78 -5.63 0.26
CA LEU A 105 3.02 -7.07 0.39
C LEU A 105 1.78 -7.91 0.10
N THR A 106 0.64 -7.51 0.66
CA THR A 106 -0.61 -8.29 0.59
C THR A 106 -1.81 -7.39 0.85
N ILE A 107 -3.01 -7.95 0.72
CA ILE A 107 -4.26 -7.25 1.02
C ILE A 107 -5.30 -8.24 1.52
N MET A 108 -6.12 -7.80 2.46
CA MET A 108 -7.29 -8.56 2.89
C MET A 108 -8.38 -7.67 3.44
N ARG A 109 -9.63 -8.01 3.14
CA ARG A 109 -10.79 -7.50 3.86
C ARG A 109 -11.07 -8.39 5.07
N ASN A 110 -10.82 -7.88 6.28
CA ASN A 110 -11.12 -8.60 7.51
C ASN A 110 -11.34 -7.63 8.68
N PRO A 111 -12.56 -7.55 9.24
CA PRO A 111 -12.86 -6.66 10.37
C PRO A 111 -12.14 -7.05 11.68
N LYS A 112 -11.61 -8.28 11.75
CA LYS A 112 -10.83 -8.78 12.89
C LYS A 112 -9.34 -8.87 12.58
N PHE A 113 -8.86 -8.09 11.62
CA PHE A 113 -7.44 -8.06 11.29
C PHE A 113 -6.61 -7.59 12.50
N THR A 114 -5.60 -8.38 12.83
CA THR A 114 -4.59 -8.04 13.83
C THR A 114 -3.24 -7.98 13.13
N ALA A 115 -2.63 -6.80 13.10
CA ALA A 115 -1.28 -6.64 12.58
C ALA A 115 -0.28 -7.45 13.41
N TYR A 116 0.87 -7.77 12.82
CA TYR A 116 1.95 -8.38 13.59
C TYR A 116 2.41 -7.41 14.68
N HIS A 117 2.85 -7.90 15.85
CA HIS A 117 3.14 -7.06 17.02
C HIS A 117 4.17 -5.93 16.81
N LYS A 118 4.93 -5.98 15.72
CA LYS A 118 5.95 -4.98 15.37
C LYS A 118 5.47 -3.95 14.34
N ASP A 119 4.33 -4.18 13.68
CA ASP A 119 3.88 -3.31 12.60
C ASP A 119 3.21 -2.05 13.15
N MET A 120 3.63 -0.89 12.66
CA MET A 120 2.89 0.34 12.86
C MET A 120 1.57 0.29 12.09
N ILE A 121 0.47 0.74 12.69
CA ILE A 121 -0.84 0.79 12.02
C ILE A 121 -1.16 2.24 11.67
N PHE A 122 -1.30 2.51 10.36
CA PHE A 122 -1.80 3.76 9.85
C PHE A 122 -3.27 3.62 9.50
N LYS A 123 -4.12 4.23 10.33
CA LYS A 123 -5.57 4.25 10.11
C LYS A 123 -5.93 5.29 9.06
N VAL A 124 -6.83 4.90 8.16
CA VAL A 124 -7.37 5.72 7.06
C VAL A 124 -8.88 5.54 6.91
#